data_AF-A0A5U1Q6M2-F1
#
_entry.id   AF-A0A5U1Q6M2-F1
#
_cell.length_a   1.000
_cell.length_b   1.000
_cell.length_c   1.000
_cell.angle_alpha   90.00
_cell.angle_beta   90.00
_cell.angle_gamma   90.00
#
_symmetry.space_group_name_H-M   'P 1'
#
loop_
_entity.id
_entity.type
_entity.pdbx_description
1 polymer ?
#
loop_
_entity_poly.entity_id
_entity_poly.type
_entity_poly.pdbx_seq_one_letter_code
_entity_poly.pdbx_strand_id
1 'polypeptide(L)'
;MAGFRRRRRKMDDYSASDMRCSDRSESQLKAQFHLTDVSTRANPYTLTKVTSFNQPQPIFHGSRGEGEIIRQQCAAILFDELRALSGLFAMSGPYKPLIKQMIPHIQKATAHRSDIYCWTGR
;
A
#
# COMPACT_ATOMS: atom_id res chain seq x y z
N MET A 1 -29.90 -0.33 19.48
CA MET A 1 -29.42 -0.52 18.09
C MET A 1 -28.67 0.74 17.66
N ALA A 2 -27.34 0.71 17.64
CA ALA A 2 -26.55 1.86 17.18
C ALA A 2 -26.57 1.90 15.64
N GLY A 3 -27.22 2.92 15.08
CA GLY A 3 -27.29 3.14 13.64
C GLY A 3 -25.89 3.42 13.07
N PHE A 4 -25.53 2.69 12.02
CA PHE A 4 -24.31 2.90 11.24
C PHE A 4 -24.37 4.28 10.55
N ARG A 5 -23.75 5.29 11.18
CA ARG A 5 -23.66 6.65 10.62
C ARG A 5 -22.68 6.65 9.44
N ARG A 6 -23.19 6.70 8.22
CA ARG A 6 -22.36 6.92 7.01
C ARG A 6 -21.63 8.26 7.15
N ARG A 7 -20.30 8.25 7.25
CA ARG A 7 -19.48 9.47 7.13
C ARG A 7 -19.52 9.91 5.66
N ARG A 8 -20.04 11.12 5.40
CA ARG A 8 -20.05 11.80 4.09
C ARG A 8 -18.71 12.49 3.78
N ARG A 9 -17.58 12.01 4.33
CA ARG A 9 -16.28 12.63 4.04
C ARG A 9 -15.75 12.06 2.74
N LYS A 10 -15.30 12.95 1.87
CA LYS A 10 -14.63 12.61 0.61
C LYS A 10 -13.34 11.86 0.97
N MET A 11 -13.00 10.80 0.25
CA MET A 11 -11.81 10.00 0.54
C MET A 11 -10.53 10.85 0.47
N ASP A 12 -10.53 11.89 -0.35
CA ASP A 12 -9.41 12.85 -0.50
C ASP A 12 -9.56 14.12 0.35
N ASP A 13 -10.26 14.05 1.48
CA ASP A 13 -10.34 15.17 2.43
C ASP A 13 -9.02 15.30 3.21
N TYR A 14 -8.05 16.01 2.63
CA TYR A 14 -6.75 16.30 3.26
C TYR A 14 -6.86 17.08 4.59
N SER A 15 -8.03 17.67 4.88
CA SER A 15 -8.26 18.36 6.15
C SER A 15 -8.54 17.37 7.30
N ALA A 16 -8.89 16.12 6.98
CA ALA A 16 -9.17 15.09 7.96
C ALA A 16 -7.89 14.70 8.73
N SER A 17 -8.01 14.54 10.05
CA SER A 17 -6.87 14.31 10.95
C SER A 17 -6.01 13.10 10.56
N ASP A 18 -6.64 12.05 10.05
CA ASP A 18 -6.02 10.80 9.57
C ASP A 18 -5.30 10.97 8.22
N MET A 19 -5.65 11.98 7.42
CA MET A 19 -5.01 12.28 6.13
C MET A 19 -3.83 13.26 6.24
N ARG A 20 -3.58 13.84 7.42
CA ARG A 20 -2.49 14.83 7.66
C ARG A 20 -1.10 14.22 7.88
N CYS A 21 -0.99 12.89 7.84
CA CYS A 21 0.27 12.18 8.12
C CYS A 21 0.81 11.42 6.90
N SER A 22 0.44 11.83 5.68
CA SER A 22 0.78 11.12 4.45
C SER A 22 2.27 11.24 4.06
N ASP A 23 2.93 12.32 4.46
CA ASP A 23 4.27 12.76 4.03
C ASP A 23 5.35 12.52 5.10
N ARG A 24 5.41 11.29 5.62
CA ARG A 24 6.45 10.91 6.61
C ARG A 24 7.80 10.66 5.94
N SER A 25 8.88 11.09 6.60
CA SER A 25 10.24 10.80 6.13
C SER A 25 10.59 9.33 6.33
N GLU A 26 11.50 8.81 5.51
CA GLU A 26 12.07 7.46 5.66
C GLU A 26 12.60 7.21 7.07
N SER A 27 13.29 8.19 7.66
CA SER A 27 13.81 8.09 9.02
C SER A 27 12.69 7.91 10.06
N GLN A 28 11.56 8.62 9.90
CA GLN A 28 10.39 8.45 10.78
C GLN A 28 9.73 7.08 10.58
N LEU A 29 9.58 6.63 9.33
CA LEU A 29 9.02 5.31 9.02
C LEU A 29 9.83 4.18 9.68
N LYS A 30 11.17 4.28 9.64
CA LYS A 30 12.05 3.29 10.26
C LYS A 30 12.10 3.41 11.79
N ALA A 31 12.29 4.62 12.31
CA ALA A 31 12.54 4.82 13.74
C ALA A 31 11.27 4.71 14.61
N GLN A 32 10.14 5.24 14.12
CA GLN A 32 8.91 5.33 14.92
C GLN A 32 7.92 4.21 14.63
N PHE A 33 7.86 3.74 13.37
CA PHE A 33 6.92 2.70 12.94
C PHE A 33 7.58 1.35 12.67
N HIS A 34 8.91 1.26 12.79
CA HIS A 34 9.69 0.05 12.54
C HIS A 34 9.43 -0.57 11.16
N LEU A 35 9.09 0.27 10.16
CA LEU A 35 8.85 -0.15 8.78
C LEU A 35 10.18 -0.33 8.03
N THR A 36 11.04 -1.20 8.55
CA THR A 36 12.34 -1.53 7.94
C THR A 36 12.20 -2.56 6.83
N ASP A 37 11.23 -3.45 6.96
CA ASP A 37 10.86 -4.46 5.96
C ASP A 37 9.38 -4.29 5.57
N VAL A 38 9.14 -3.86 4.34
CA VAL A 38 7.81 -3.44 3.87
C VAL A 38 7.19 -4.48 2.92
N SER A 39 8.02 -5.22 2.18
CA SER A 39 7.56 -6.08 1.10
C SER A 39 8.55 -7.21 0.85
N THR A 40 8.00 -8.39 0.57
CA THR A 40 8.77 -9.59 0.23
C THR A 40 9.25 -9.60 -1.22
N ARG A 41 8.79 -8.63 -2.05
CA ARG A 41 8.99 -8.59 -3.51
C ARG A 41 9.78 -7.39 -3.98
N ALA A 42 9.78 -6.27 -3.25
CA ALA A 42 10.55 -5.07 -3.59
C ALA A 42 10.87 -4.22 -2.36
N ASN A 43 12.08 -3.65 -2.31
CA ASN A 43 12.45 -2.71 -1.27
C ASN A 43 12.16 -1.27 -1.73
N PRO A 44 11.26 -0.52 -1.05
CA PRO A 44 10.94 0.86 -1.44
C PRO A 44 12.05 1.88 -1.15
N TYR A 45 12.94 1.60 -0.20
CA TYR A 45 14.02 2.51 0.19
C TYR A 45 15.21 2.44 -0.75
N THR A 46 15.55 1.24 -1.21
CA THR A 46 16.66 1.01 -2.14
C THR A 46 16.23 0.86 -3.59
N LEU A 47 14.92 0.81 -3.86
CA LEU A 47 14.35 0.59 -5.19
C LEU A 47 14.94 -0.65 -5.88
N THR A 48 15.00 -1.76 -5.15
CA THR A 48 15.48 -3.05 -5.67
C THR A 48 14.39 -4.10 -5.58
N LYS A 49 14.37 -5.05 -6.51
CA LYS A 49 13.51 -6.24 -6.40
C LYS A 49 14.07 -7.20 -5.35
N VAL A 50 13.18 -7.72 -4.52
CA VAL A 50 13.47 -8.83 -3.61
C VAL A 50 13.02 -10.11 -4.31
N THR A 51 13.95 -11.01 -4.57
CA THR A 51 13.66 -12.34 -5.13
C THR A 51 13.79 -13.36 -4.00
N SER A 52 13.11 -14.50 -4.11
CA SER A 52 13.20 -15.57 -3.10
C SER A 52 14.63 -16.09 -2.89
N PHE A 53 15.53 -15.90 -3.87
CA PHE A 53 16.96 -16.20 -3.75
C PHE A 53 17.78 -15.10 -3.06
N ASN A 54 17.22 -13.89 -2.96
CA ASN A 54 17.79 -12.73 -2.28
C ASN A 54 17.13 -12.46 -0.92
N GLN A 55 16.22 -13.32 -0.44
CA GLN A 55 15.72 -13.26 0.93
C GLN A 55 16.89 -13.50 1.90
N PRO A 56 17.03 -12.72 2.98
CA PRO A 56 18.10 -12.90 3.94
C PRO A 56 17.92 -14.26 4.64
N GLN A 57 18.57 -15.27 4.10
CA GLN A 57 18.95 -16.44 4.89
C GLN A 57 19.89 -15.91 5.98
N PRO A 58 19.70 -16.28 7.26
CA PRO A 58 20.45 -15.71 8.39
C PRO A 58 21.97 -15.94 8.35
N ILE A 59 22.49 -16.60 7.31
CA ILE A 59 23.89 -17.00 7.16
C ILE A 59 24.59 -16.28 5.99
N PHE A 60 23.87 -15.60 5.08
CA PHE A 60 24.48 -15.06 3.86
C PHE A 60 24.31 -13.54 3.73
N HIS A 61 25.20 -12.80 4.39
CA HIS A 61 25.46 -11.39 4.07
C HIS A 61 26.33 -11.30 2.81
N GLY A 62 25.75 -11.53 1.65
CA GLY A 62 26.51 -11.42 0.41
C GLY A 62 25.61 -11.38 -0.80
N SER A 63 25.67 -10.27 -1.53
CA SER A 63 25.13 -10.11 -2.90
C SER A 63 23.61 -9.96 -2.99
N ARG A 64 23.14 -8.73 -2.76
CA ARG A 64 21.82 -8.30 -3.26
C ARG A 64 21.95 -8.19 -4.79
N GLY A 65 21.32 -9.10 -5.54
CA GLY A 65 21.22 -8.98 -7.00
C GLY A 65 20.41 -7.74 -7.38
N GLU A 66 21.09 -6.70 -7.85
CA GLU A 66 20.58 -5.37 -8.15
C GLU A 66 19.83 -5.36 -9.48
N GLY A 67 18.55 -5.69 -9.45
CA GLY A 67 17.61 -5.16 -10.42
C GLY A 67 17.08 -3.84 -9.88
N GLU A 68 17.78 -2.73 -10.15
CA GLU A 68 17.24 -1.39 -9.89
C GLU A 68 15.90 -1.25 -10.61
N ILE A 69 14.89 -0.77 -9.88
CA ILE A 69 13.55 -0.56 -10.41
C ILE A 69 13.15 0.89 -10.31
N ILE A 70 12.39 1.35 -11.30
CA ILE A 70 11.82 2.70 -11.30
C ILE A 70 10.77 2.79 -10.18
N ARG A 71 10.68 3.95 -9.51
CA ARG A 71 9.70 4.20 -8.43
C ARG A 71 8.27 3.75 -8.77
N GLN A 72 7.81 4.01 -9.99
CA GLN A 72 6.47 3.60 -10.44
C GLN A 72 6.32 2.07 -10.49
N GLN A 73 7.36 1.36 -10.92
CA GLN A 73 7.37 -0.10 -10.94
C GLN A 73 7.42 -0.67 -9.52
N CYS A 74 8.18 -0.06 -8.61
CA CYS A 74 8.19 -0.42 -7.20
C CYS A 74 6.79 -0.27 -6.59
N ALA A 75 6.15 0.89 -6.78
CA ALA A 75 4.78 1.12 -6.31
C ALA A 75 3.79 0.10 -6.87
N ALA A 76 3.87 -0.24 -8.16
CA ALA A 76 3.04 -1.27 -8.76
C ALA A 76 3.20 -2.64 -8.08
N ILE A 77 4.44 -3.05 -7.79
CA ILE A 77 4.73 -4.30 -7.08
C ILE A 77 4.13 -4.29 -5.66
N LEU A 78 4.26 -3.19 -4.93
CA LEU A 78 3.71 -3.05 -3.58
C LEU A 78 2.17 -3.14 -3.58
N PHE A 79 1.51 -2.48 -4.54
CA PHE A 79 0.05 -2.55 -4.67
C PHE A 79 -0.44 -3.95 -5.06
N ASP A 80 0.30 -4.66 -5.90
CA ASP A 80 -0.03 -6.04 -6.26
C ASP A 80 0.14 -7.00 -5.08
N GLU A 81 1.19 -6.84 -4.27
CA GLU A 81 1.38 -7.61 -3.03
C GLU A 81 0.28 -7.30 -2.01
N LEU A 82 -0.06 -6.02 -1.81
CA LEU A 82 -1.18 -5.62 -0.97
C LEU A 82 -2.50 -6.25 -1.44
N ARG A 83 -2.76 -6.30 -2.75
CA ARG A 83 -3.96 -6.94 -3.31
C ARG A 83 -3.99 -8.44 -3.04
N ALA A 84 -2.86 -9.12 -3.16
CA ALA A 84 -2.74 -10.56 -2.87
C ALA A 84 -2.96 -10.86 -1.38
N LEU A 85 -2.28 -10.13 -0.51
CA LEU A 85 -2.33 -10.35 0.95
C LEU A 85 -3.67 -9.94 1.55
N SER A 86 -4.24 -8.82 1.13
CA SER A 86 -5.55 -8.37 1.61
C SER A 86 -6.68 -9.36 1.27
N GLY A 87 -6.54 -10.11 0.17
CA GLY A 87 -7.45 -11.20 -0.18
C GLY A 87 -7.53 -12.27 0.90
N LEU A 88 -6.43 -12.57 1.60
CA LEU A 88 -6.36 -13.50 2.73
C LEU A 88 -7.14 -13.00 3.94
N PHE A 89 -7.05 -11.70 4.24
CA PHE A 89 -7.75 -11.08 5.37
C PHE A 89 -9.24 -10.85 5.13
N ALA A 90 -9.70 -10.94 3.88
CA ALA A 90 -11.11 -10.85 3.51
C ALA A 90 -11.65 -12.14 2.89
N MET A 91 -11.07 -13.30 3.23
CA MET A 91 -11.44 -14.58 2.64
C MET A 91 -12.93 -14.90 2.77
N SER A 92 -13.53 -14.60 3.93
CA SER A 92 -14.95 -14.70 4.22
C SER A 92 -15.45 -13.42 4.89
N GLY A 93 -16.38 -12.70 4.22
CA GLY A 93 -17.01 -11.52 4.79
C GLY A 93 -17.58 -10.56 3.74
N PRO A 94 -18.51 -9.67 4.15
CA PRO A 94 -19.20 -8.75 3.25
C PRO A 94 -18.27 -7.71 2.60
N TYR A 95 -17.05 -7.56 3.13
CA TYR A 95 -16.08 -6.56 2.69
C TYR A 95 -15.09 -7.04 1.61
N LYS A 96 -15.13 -8.33 1.25
CA LYS A 96 -14.30 -8.90 0.17
C LYS A 96 -14.41 -8.15 -1.17
N PRO A 97 -15.61 -7.85 -1.69
CA PRO A 97 -15.74 -7.07 -2.92
C PRO A 97 -15.25 -5.62 -2.73
N LEU A 98 -15.45 -5.05 -1.53
CA LEU A 98 -15.05 -3.68 -1.23
C LEU A 98 -13.52 -3.51 -1.28
N ILE A 99 -12.76 -4.40 -0.63
CA ILE A 99 -11.28 -4.33 -0.62
C ILE A 99 -10.71 -4.47 -2.04
N LYS A 100 -11.29 -5.38 -2.85
CA LYS A 100 -10.90 -5.55 -4.26
C LYS A 100 -11.13 -4.27 -5.09
N GLN A 101 -12.12 -3.46 -4.75
CA GLN A 101 -12.41 -2.18 -5.43
C GLN A 101 -11.56 -1.03 -4.88
N MET A 102 -11.28 -1.01 -3.57
CA MET A 102 -10.52 0.07 -2.92
C MET A 102 -9.05 0.11 -3.33
N ILE A 103 -8.38 -1.04 -3.43
CA ILE A 103 -6.92 -1.06 -3.71
C ILE A 103 -6.60 -0.48 -5.10
N PRO A 104 -7.30 -0.84 -6.20
CA PRO A 104 -7.12 -0.18 -7.49
C PRO A 104 -7.44 1.32 -7.45
N HIS A 105 -8.39 1.74 -6.62
CA HIS A 105 -8.72 3.15 -6.46
C HIS A 105 -7.56 3.93 -5.84
N ILE A 106 -6.95 3.42 -4.75
CA ILE A 106 -5.78 4.03 -4.11
C ILE A 106 -4.59 4.10 -5.10
N GLN A 107 -4.37 3.05 -5.89
CA GLN A 107 -3.30 3.01 -6.90
C GLN A 107 -3.48 4.03 -8.04
N LYS A 108 -4.72 4.40 -8.37
CA LYS A 108 -5.06 5.36 -9.45
C LYS A 108 -5.19 6.80 -8.96
N ALA A 109 -5.64 7.01 -7.72
CA ALA A 109 -5.76 8.34 -7.11
C ALA A 109 -4.41 9.08 -7.09
N THR A 110 -3.30 8.34 -7.05
CA THR A 110 -1.94 8.88 -7.16
C THR A 110 -1.53 9.34 -8.57
N ALA A 111 -2.35 9.15 -9.62
CA ALA A 111 -1.99 9.44 -11.02
C ALA A 111 -2.88 10.47 -11.74
N HIS A 112 -4.16 10.63 -11.40
CA HIS A 112 -5.03 11.63 -12.06
C HIS A 112 -5.97 12.34 -11.08
N ARG A 113 -5.78 13.67 -11.00
CA ARG A 113 -6.55 14.64 -10.23
C ARG A 113 -7.92 14.92 -10.88
N SER A 114 -8.83 13.94 -10.94
CA SER A 114 -10.20 14.22 -11.40
C SER A 114 -11.29 13.16 -11.14
N ASP A 115 -10.97 11.90 -10.83
CA ASP A 115 -12.02 10.86 -10.74
C ASP A 115 -12.48 10.59 -9.30
N ILE A 116 -13.02 11.62 -8.65
CA ILE A 116 -13.60 11.51 -7.29
C ILE A 116 -15.14 11.50 -7.31
N TYR A 117 -15.75 11.24 -8.46
CA TYR A 117 -17.20 11.02 -8.59
C TYR A 117 -17.50 9.59 -9.02
N CYS A 118 -17.16 8.59 -8.19
CA CYS A 118 -17.78 7.28 -8.34
C CYS A 118 -17.81 6.48 -7.02
N TRP A 119 -18.39 7.07 -5.98
CA TRP A 119 -18.92 6.30 -4.83
C TRP A 119 -20.31 6.79 -4.39
N THR A 120 -21.01 7.49 -5.27
CA THR A 120 -22.46 7.75 -5.14
C THR A 120 -23.17 7.20 -6.37
N GLY A 121 -23.57 5.93 -6.30
CA GLY A 121 -24.62 5.37 -7.14
C GLY A 121 -24.17 4.56 -8.36
N ARG A 122 -24.08 3.25 -8.20
CA ARG A 122 -25.12 2.34 -8.72
C ARG A 122 -25.15 1.06 -7.91
#